data_AF-A0A9D7X1X9-F1
#
_entry.id   AF-A0A9D7X1X9-F1
#
_cell.length_a   1.000
_cell.length_b   1.000
_cell.length_c   1.000
_cell.angle_alpha   90.00
_cell.angle_beta   90.00
_cell.angle_gamma   90.00
#
_symmetry.space_group_name_H-M   'P 1'
#
loop_
_entity.id
_entity.type
_entity.pdbx_description
1 polymer ?
#
loop_
_entity_poly.entity_id
_entity_poly.type
_entity_poly.pdbx_seq_one_letter_code
_entity_poly.pdbx_strand_id
1 'polypeptide(L)'
;MINVSEGQKQTTKKLKYSLLKALFNFIKDSVDLSLINPCESPILRKTFKVAKGQPWTILDRDVVDEIIFKTDNFRNRLMLELMARGGMRVGEVLKLKAKNVYDRKLFLSDPKSGRQVEIVSKIILRHANLATTQRYLGKVSDTEAIYWIENIYK
;
A
#
# COMPACT_ATOMS: atom_id res chain seq x y z
N MET A 1 28.03 26.41 -14.31
CA MET A 1 27.33 25.13 -14.60
C MET A 1 26.20 24.98 -13.61
N ILE A 2 25.00 24.65 -14.08
CA ILE A 2 23.76 24.77 -13.29
C ILE A 2 23.71 23.65 -12.22
N ASN A 3 23.98 24.00 -10.96
CA ASN A 3 23.92 23.12 -9.78
C ASN A 3 22.47 22.76 -9.36
N VAL A 4 21.51 22.67 -10.28
CA VAL A 4 20.06 22.50 -9.98
C VAL A 4 19.72 21.09 -9.46
N SER A 5 20.71 20.21 -9.34
CA SER A 5 20.52 18.80 -8.98
C SER A 5 21.46 18.30 -7.88
N GLU A 6 22.29 19.15 -7.28
CA GLU A 6 23.15 18.74 -6.16
C GLU A 6 22.28 18.32 -4.96
N GLY A 7 22.56 17.13 -4.41
CA GLY A 7 21.85 16.58 -3.24
C GLY A 7 20.60 15.73 -3.50
N GLN A 8 20.02 15.71 -4.72
CA GLN A 8 18.81 14.90 -4.97
C GLN A 8 19.14 13.43 -5.28
N LYS A 9 18.32 12.50 -4.75
CA LYS A 9 18.38 11.07 -5.12
C LYS A 9 18.12 10.90 -6.62
N GLN A 10 18.85 9.96 -7.23
CA GLN A 10 18.75 9.69 -8.68
C GLN A 10 17.34 9.28 -9.12
N THR A 11 16.57 8.62 -8.25
CA THR A 11 15.16 8.29 -8.47
C THR A 11 14.29 9.55 -8.62
N THR A 12 14.48 10.54 -7.75
CA THR A 12 13.78 11.84 -7.80
C THR A 12 14.13 12.59 -9.08
N LYS A 13 15.41 12.62 -9.45
CA LYS A 13 15.86 13.24 -10.71
C LYS A 13 15.22 12.54 -11.92
N LYS A 14 15.13 11.21 -11.91
CA LYS A 14 14.48 10.44 -12.97
C LYS A 14 12.99 10.76 -13.07
N LEU A 15 12.28 10.86 -11.96
CA LEU A 15 10.86 11.21 -11.93
C LEU A 15 10.62 12.58 -12.58
N LYS A 16 11.39 13.60 -12.18
CA LYS A 16 11.32 14.95 -12.75
C LYS A 16 11.57 14.94 -14.27
N TYR A 17 12.61 14.23 -14.72
CA TYR A 17 12.88 14.05 -16.14
C TYR A 17 11.72 13.37 -16.87
N SER A 18 11.13 12.31 -16.31
CA SER A 18 10.02 11.59 -16.93
C SER A 18 8.76 12.48 -17.06
N LEU A 19 8.45 13.28 -16.03
CA LEU A 19 7.32 14.22 -16.07
C LEU A 19 7.54 15.30 -17.13
N LEU A 20 8.74 15.89 -17.17
CA LEU A 20 9.07 16.92 -18.16
C LEU A 20 9.02 16.36 -19.58
N LYS A 21 9.57 15.15 -19.78
CA LYS A 21 9.49 14.45 -21.06
C LYS A 21 8.03 14.23 -21.50
N ALA A 22 7.18 13.78 -20.57
CA ALA A 22 5.76 13.54 -20.84
C ALA A 22 5.02 14.84 -21.20
N LEU A 23 5.32 15.95 -20.50
CA LEU A 23 4.75 17.26 -20.79
C LEU A 23 5.10 17.74 -22.21
N PHE A 24 6.38 17.68 -22.59
CA PHE A 24 6.79 18.10 -23.94
C PHE A 24 6.23 17.19 -25.03
N ASN A 25 6.12 15.88 -24.77
CA ASN A 25 5.42 14.97 -25.69
C ASN A 25 3.94 15.37 -25.83
N PHE A 26 3.26 15.68 -24.73
CA PHE A 26 1.87 16.14 -24.79
C PHE A 26 1.72 17.41 -25.62
N ILE A 27 2.58 18.43 -25.41
CA ILE A 27 2.52 19.68 -26.19
C ILE A 27 2.80 19.42 -27.68
N LYS A 28 3.79 18.57 -27.98
CA LYS A 28 4.10 18.18 -29.36
C LYS A 28 2.92 17.52 -30.05
N ASP A 29 2.25 16.61 -29.35
CA ASP A 29 1.15 15.82 -29.92
C ASP A 29 -0.18 16.60 -29.98
N SER A 30 -0.36 17.64 -29.14
CA SER A 30 -1.63 18.38 -29.02
C SER A 30 -1.63 19.80 -29.57
N VAL A 31 -0.48 20.48 -29.64
CA VAL A 31 -0.39 21.90 -30.00
C VAL A 31 0.51 22.12 -31.22
N ASP A 32 1.74 21.59 -31.19
CA ASP A 32 2.74 21.85 -32.23
C ASP A 32 3.61 20.63 -32.54
N LEU A 33 3.30 19.96 -33.65
CA LEU A 33 4.03 18.78 -34.13
C LEU A 33 5.50 19.08 -34.46
N SER A 34 5.86 20.35 -34.71
CA SER A 34 7.23 20.76 -35.02
C SER A 34 8.09 20.97 -33.77
N LEU A 35 7.47 20.99 -32.57
CA LEU A 35 8.18 21.14 -31.31
C LEU A 35 9.10 19.95 -31.06
N ILE A 36 10.40 20.23 -30.98
CA ILE A 36 11.40 19.22 -30.63
C ILE A 36 11.42 19.06 -29.11
N ASN A 37 11.19 17.84 -28.62
CA ASN A 37 11.27 17.57 -27.18
C ASN A 37 12.74 17.59 -26.72
N PRO A 38 13.16 18.56 -25.88
CA PRO A 38 14.54 18.66 -25.43
C PRO A 38 14.97 17.41 -24.63
N CYS A 39 14.04 16.73 -23.96
CA CYS A 39 14.30 15.53 -23.17
C CYS A 39 14.64 14.29 -24.01
N GLU A 40 14.49 14.33 -25.34
CA GLU A 40 14.90 13.24 -26.24
C GLU A 40 16.40 13.19 -26.50
N SER A 41 17.14 14.25 -26.12
CA SER A 41 18.60 14.27 -26.21
C SER A 41 19.23 13.03 -25.56
N PRO A 42 20.11 12.29 -26.26
CA PRO A 42 20.78 11.11 -25.72
C PRO A 42 21.55 11.39 -24.42
N ILE A 43 22.06 12.62 -24.27
CA ILE A 43 22.79 13.07 -23.09
C ILE A 43 21.85 13.09 -21.88
N LEU A 44 20.70 13.76 -22.00
CA LEU A 44 19.73 13.85 -20.91
C LEU A 44 19.15 12.47 -20.55
N ARG A 45 18.88 11.62 -21.55
CA ARG A 45 18.41 10.26 -21.31
C ARG A 45 19.42 9.42 -20.52
N LYS A 46 20.72 9.58 -20.78
CA LYS A 46 21.80 8.87 -20.05
C LYS A 46 22.02 9.45 -18.64
N THR A 47 21.98 10.78 -18.51
CA THR A 47 22.15 11.47 -17.23
C THR A 47 21.02 11.15 -16.25
N PHE A 48 19.77 11.15 -16.73
CA PHE A 48 18.59 10.81 -15.95
C PHE A 48 18.15 9.36 -16.20
N LYS A 49 19.08 8.42 -15.98
CA LYS A 49 18.78 6.98 -16.00
C LYS A 49 18.10 6.52 -14.71
N VAL A 50 17.36 5.42 -14.80
CA VAL A 50 16.77 4.76 -13.64
C VAL A 50 17.89 4.38 -12.69
N ALA A 51 17.78 4.80 -11.42
CA ALA A 51 18.71 4.36 -10.40
C ALA A 51 18.57 2.85 -10.24
N LYS A 52 19.67 2.10 -10.19
CA LYS A 52 19.62 0.71 -9.71
C LYS A 52 19.12 0.79 -8.27
N GLY A 53 17.88 0.39 -8.03
CA GLY A 53 17.28 0.42 -6.71
C GLY A 53 18.10 -0.44 -5.77
N GLN A 54 18.26 0.00 -4.52
CA GLN A 54 18.73 -0.89 -3.48
C GLN A 54 17.70 -2.02 -3.34
N PRO A 55 18.10 -3.30 -3.38
CA PRO A 55 17.18 -4.39 -3.12
C PRO A 55 16.63 -4.23 -1.71
N TRP A 56 15.31 -4.29 -1.58
CA TRP A 56 14.67 -4.31 -0.27
C TRP A 56 15.03 -5.63 0.43
N THR A 57 15.37 -5.58 1.71
CA THR A 57 15.51 -6.79 2.52
C THR A 57 14.13 -7.46 2.59
N ILE A 58 14.00 -8.62 1.98
CA ILE A 58 12.81 -9.46 2.10
C ILE A 58 12.92 -10.17 3.45
N LEU A 59 11.91 -10.01 4.30
CA LEU A 59 11.87 -10.67 5.60
C LEU A 59 11.39 -12.11 5.45
N ASP A 60 12.03 -13.02 6.17
CA ASP A 60 11.60 -14.41 6.25
C ASP A 60 10.28 -14.54 7.01
N ARG A 61 9.55 -15.62 6.71
CA ARG A 61 8.23 -15.89 7.30
C ARG A 61 8.28 -15.90 8.83
N ASP A 62 9.28 -16.56 9.42
CA ASP A 62 9.39 -16.73 10.86
C ASP A 62 9.61 -15.39 11.57
N VAL A 63 10.43 -14.50 10.97
CA VAL A 63 10.66 -13.14 11.47
C VAL A 63 9.37 -12.32 11.41
N VAL A 64 8.59 -12.44 10.33
CA VAL A 64 7.31 -11.75 10.19
C VAL A 64 6.29 -12.26 11.22
N ASP A 65 6.21 -13.57 11.43
CA ASP A 65 5.32 -14.17 12.43
C ASP A 65 5.74 -13.78 13.86
N GLU A 66 7.04 -13.66 14.15
CA GLU A 66 7.56 -13.16 15.43
C GLU A 66 7.20 -11.68 15.66
N ILE A 67 7.36 -10.81 14.66
CA ILE A 67 6.98 -9.39 14.75
C ILE A 67 5.48 -9.26 15.04
N ILE A 68 4.64 -10.03 14.34
CA ILE A 68 3.20 -10.06 14.58
C ILE A 68 2.91 -10.53 16.02
N PHE A 69 3.59 -11.60 16.47
CA PHE A 69 3.38 -12.17 17.79
C PHE A 69 3.75 -11.20 18.91
N LYS A 70 4.90 -10.51 18.78
CA LYS A 70 5.40 -9.51 19.73
C LYS A 70 4.65 -8.17 19.70
N THR A 71 3.74 -7.97 18.77
CA THR A 71 2.95 -6.73 18.70
C THR A 71 1.79 -6.78 19.69
N ASP A 72 1.87 -5.96 20.74
CA ASP A 72 0.86 -5.88 21.80
C ASP A 72 -0.42 -5.16 21.35
N ASN A 73 -0.27 -4.09 20.56
CA ASN A 73 -1.41 -3.32 20.10
C ASN A 73 -2.24 -4.15 19.09
N PHE A 74 -3.45 -4.53 19.49
CA PHE A 74 -4.36 -5.34 18.69
C PHE A 74 -4.63 -4.78 17.29
N ARG A 75 -4.78 -3.45 17.15
CA ARG A 75 -4.99 -2.80 15.85
C ARG A 75 -3.76 -2.99 14.96
N ASN A 76 -2.56 -2.72 15.48
CA ASN A 76 -1.32 -2.87 14.73
C ASN A 76 -1.06 -4.32 14.35
N ARG A 77 -1.29 -5.25 15.29
CA ARG A 77 -1.19 -6.68 15.06
C ARG A 77 -2.12 -7.14 13.94
N LEU A 78 -3.39 -6.73 13.97
CA LEU A 78 -4.34 -7.03 12.90
C LEU A 78 -3.87 -6.45 11.56
N MET A 79 -3.43 -5.19 11.52
CA MET A 79 -2.91 -4.59 10.28
C MET A 79 -1.73 -5.39 9.70
N LEU A 80 -0.80 -5.82 10.56
CA LEU A 80 0.35 -6.65 10.14
C LEU A 80 -0.10 -8.02 9.62
N GLU A 81 -1.05 -8.68 10.28
CA GLU A 81 -1.61 -9.95 9.81
C GLU A 81 -2.28 -9.84 8.45
N LEU A 82 -3.07 -8.78 8.23
CA LEU A 82 -3.74 -8.50 6.96
C LEU A 82 -2.74 -8.28 5.82
N MET A 83 -1.65 -7.56 6.08
CA MET A 83 -0.60 -7.32 5.09
C MET A 83 0.23 -8.58 4.82
N ALA A 84 0.71 -9.25 5.86
CA ALA A 84 1.63 -10.38 5.75
C ALA A 84 0.97 -11.64 5.19
N ARG A 85 -0.23 -11.99 5.67
CA ARG A 85 -0.93 -13.23 5.28
C ARG A 85 -1.92 -13.00 4.15
N GLY A 86 -2.51 -11.81 4.12
CA GLY A 86 -3.48 -11.41 3.13
C GLY A 86 -2.90 -10.87 1.83
N GLY A 87 -1.62 -10.49 1.83
CA GLY A 87 -0.99 -9.82 0.70
C GLY A 87 -1.60 -8.43 0.42
N MET A 88 -2.31 -7.86 1.39
CA MET A 88 -3.01 -6.60 1.23
C MET A 88 -2.04 -5.43 1.26
N ARG A 89 -2.30 -4.38 0.48
CA ARG A 89 -1.52 -3.15 0.60
C ARG A 89 -1.95 -2.38 1.83
N VAL A 90 -0.99 -1.75 2.52
CA VAL A 90 -1.29 -0.94 3.73
C VAL A 90 -2.39 0.10 3.49
N GLY A 91 -2.40 0.75 2.31
CA GLY A 91 -3.43 1.73 1.96
C GLY A 91 -4.83 1.15 1.78
N GLU A 92 -4.95 -0.14 1.44
CA GLU A 92 -6.23 -0.87 1.37
C GLU A 92 -6.66 -1.26 2.79
N VAL A 93 -5.73 -1.78 3.60
CA VAL A 93 -5.96 -2.15 5.01
C VAL A 93 -6.47 -0.96 5.82
N LEU A 94 -5.86 0.23 5.67
CA LEU A 94 -6.26 1.44 6.39
C LEU A 94 -7.67 1.95 6.03
N LYS A 95 -8.21 1.53 4.88
CA LYS A 95 -9.54 1.92 4.40
C LYS A 95 -10.61 0.87 4.71
N LEU A 96 -10.23 -0.31 5.22
CA LEU A 96 -11.17 -1.36 5.59
C LEU A 96 -12.15 -0.88 6.65
N LYS A 97 -13.41 -1.28 6.49
CA LYS A 97 -14.49 -1.07 7.45
C LYS A 97 -15.18 -2.40 7.72
N ALA A 98 -15.93 -2.50 8.82
CA ALA A 98 -16.70 -3.70 9.14
C ALA A 98 -17.60 -4.19 7.98
N LYS A 99 -18.19 -3.25 7.21
CA LYS A 99 -19.01 -3.58 6.03
C LYS A 99 -18.28 -4.27 4.87
N ASN A 100 -16.94 -4.31 4.91
CA ASN A 100 -16.13 -5.00 3.92
C ASN A 100 -15.95 -6.49 4.28
N VAL A 101 -16.36 -6.90 5.47
CA VAL A 101 -16.28 -8.29 5.94
C VAL A 101 -17.58 -9.00 5.57
N TYR A 102 -17.48 -10.04 4.76
CA TYR A 102 -18.61 -10.92 4.44
C TYR A 102 -18.18 -12.37 4.62
N ASP A 103 -18.86 -13.07 5.53
CA ASP A 103 -18.46 -14.38 6.05
C ASP A 103 -16.96 -14.38 6.38
N ARG A 104 -16.21 -15.10 5.57
CA ARG A 104 -14.81 -15.42 5.74
C ARG A 104 -13.95 -14.68 4.72
N LYS A 105 -14.44 -13.56 4.18
CA LYS A 105 -13.80 -12.85 3.08
C LYS A 105 -13.82 -11.36 3.32
N LEU A 106 -12.74 -10.69 2.91
CA LEU A 106 -12.69 -9.24 2.83
C LEU A 106 -12.91 -8.80 1.38
N PHE A 107 -13.81 -7.85 1.21
CA PHE A 107 -14.14 -7.26 -0.07
C PHE A 107 -13.55 -5.85 -0.16
N LEU A 108 -12.59 -5.69 -1.07
CA LEU A 108 -11.96 -4.41 -1.39
C LEU A 108 -12.66 -3.79 -2.59
N SER A 109 -13.25 -2.62 -2.40
CA SER A 109 -13.73 -1.76 -3.47
C SER A 109 -12.60 -0.85 -3.95
N ASP A 110 -12.47 -0.68 -5.26
CA ASP A 110 -11.46 0.17 -5.90
C ASP A 110 -10.00 -0.11 -5.46
N PRO A 111 -9.54 -1.38 -5.49
CA PRO A 111 -8.15 -1.73 -5.21
C PRO A 111 -7.17 -1.01 -6.14
N LYS A 112 -5.92 -0.85 -5.70
CA LYS A 112 -4.87 -0.21 -6.51
C LYS A 112 -4.58 -0.99 -7.81
N SER A 113 -4.97 -2.26 -7.86
CA SER A 113 -4.88 -3.10 -9.06
C SER A 113 -5.76 -2.60 -10.22
N GLY A 114 -6.72 -1.71 -9.98
CA GLY A 114 -7.67 -1.22 -10.99
C GLY A 114 -8.85 -2.17 -11.26
N ARG A 115 -8.97 -3.27 -10.50
CA ARG A 115 -10.15 -4.13 -10.51
C ARG A 115 -11.32 -3.44 -9.82
N GLN A 116 -12.56 -3.78 -10.16
CA GLN A 116 -13.74 -3.24 -9.48
C GLN A 116 -13.86 -3.76 -8.04
N VAL A 117 -13.62 -5.06 -7.85
CA VAL A 117 -13.66 -5.72 -6.55
C VAL A 117 -12.50 -6.71 -6.45
N GLU A 118 -11.85 -6.75 -5.30
CA GLU A 118 -10.85 -7.76 -4.96
C GLU A 118 -11.26 -8.47 -3.67
N ILE A 119 -11.21 -9.81 -3.70
CA ILE A 119 -11.68 -10.66 -2.60
C ILE A 119 -10.47 -11.30 -1.94
N VAL A 120 -10.30 -11.05 -0.65
CA VAL A 120 -9.24 -11.66 0.15
C VAL A 120 -9.84 -12.69 1.08
N SER A 121 -9.63 -13.97 0.75
CA SER A 121 -10.20 -15.13 1.44
C SER A 121 -9.23 -15.85 2.37
N LYS A 122 -7.91 -15.63 2.21
CA LYS A 122 -6.87 -16.30 3.03
C LYS A 122 -6.73 -15.72 4.44
N ILE A 123 -7.52 -14.71 4.77
CA ILE A 123 -7.34 -13.88 5.97
C ILE A 123 -8.11 -14.36 7.19
N ILE A 124 -8.97 -15.38 7.12
CA ILE A 124 -9.69 -15.83 8.33
C ILE A 124 -8.74 -16.57 9.28
N LEU A 125 -8.01 -15.76 10.04
CA LEU A 125 -7.90 -15.72 11.46
C LEU A 125 -7.91 -17.10 12.12
N ARG A 126 -6.78 -17.40 12.76
CA ARG A 126 -6.68 -18.39 13.84
C ARG A 126 -7.66 -18.12 15.00
N HIS A 127 -8.40 -17.01 14.98
CA HIS A 127 -9.56 -16.83 15.83
C HIS A 127 -10.76 -17.50 15.18
N ALA A 128 -11.26 -18.57 15.81
CA ALA A 128 -12.44 -19.33 15.40
C ALA A 128 -13.73 -18.49 15.29
N ASN A 129 -13.68 -17.19 15.61
CA ASN A 129 -14.85 -16.34 15.73
C ASN A 129 -14.75 -15.09 14.84
N LEU A 130 -15.64 -15.00 13.86
CA LEU A 130 -15.83 -13.84 12.96
C LEU A 130 -16.07 -12.53 13.73
N ALA A 131 -16.58 -12.64 14.96
CA ALA A 131 -16.88 -11.50 15.80
C ALA A 131 -15.62 -10.76 16.28
N THR A 132 -14.45 -11.40 16.39
CA THR A 132 -13.22 -10.66 16.76
C THR A 132 -12.81 -9.72 15.62
N THR A 133 -12.88 -10.17 14.37
CA THR A 133 -12.61 -9.34 13.17
C THR A 133 -13.56 -8.16 13.08
N GLN A 134 -14.86 -8.41 13.29
CA GLN A 134 -15.89 -7.39 13.24
C GLN A 134 -15.73 -6.38 14.40
N ARG A 135 -15.39 -6.85 15.61
CA ARG A 135 -15.08 -6.03 16.80
C ARG A 135 -13.87 -5.12 16.59
N TYR A 136 -12.84 -5.59 15.86
CA TYR A 136 -11.67 -4.77 15.54
C TYR A 136 -11.94 -3.71 14.45
N LEU A 137 -12.95 -3.93 13.59
CA LEU A 137 -13.25 -3.10 12.41
C LEU A 137 -14.49 -2.20 12.57
N GLY A 138 -15.17 -2.25 13.73
CA GLY A 138 -16.37 -1.46 14.04
C GLY A 138 -16.27 -0.70 15.37
N LYS A 139 -16.99 0.43 15.50
CA LYS A 139 -17.21 1.10 16.78
C LYS A 139 -18.17 0.24 17.61
N VAL A 140 -17.66 -0.41 18.64
CA VAL A 140 -18.44 -1.16 19.63
C VAL A 140 -19.17 -0.14 20.53
N SER A 141 -20.47 -0.33 20.82
CA SER A 141 -21.15 0.51 21.81
C SER A 141 -20.64 0.20 23.22
N ASP A 142 -20.70 1.15 24.15
CA ASP A 142 -20.19 0.93 25.52
C ASP A 142 -20.87 -0.27 26.20
N THR A 143 -22.15 -0.48 25.93
CA THR A 143 -22.92 -1.65 26.37
C THR A 143 -22.40 -2.97 25.80
N GLU A 144 -22.08 -3.02 24.51
CA GLU A 144 -21.42 -4.19 23.92
C GLU A 144 -19.99 -4.33 24.45
N ALA A 145 -19.24 -3.26 24.70
CA ALA A 145 -17.90 -3.39 25.26
C ALA A 145 -17.93 -4.03 26.66
N ILE A 146 -18.87 -3.62 27.51
CA ILE A 146 -19.07 -4.12 28.89
C ILE A 146 -19.49 -5.60 28.89
N TYR A 147 -20.50 -5.97 28.10
CA TYR A 147 -20.97 -7.36 28.02
C TYR A 147 -19.85 -8.34 27.65
N TRP A 148 -18.91 -7.89 26.83
CA TRP A 148 -17.80 -8.73 26.39
C TRP A 148 -16.68 -8.79 27.44
N ILE A 149 -16.40 -7.70 28.18
CA ILE A 149 -15.45 -7.71 29.30
C ILE A 149 -15.89 -8.75 30.35
N GLU A 150 -17.18 -8.83 30.62
CA GLU A 150 -17.74 -9.74 31.62
C GLU A 150 -17.73 -11.22 31.21
N ASN A 151 -17.57 -11.53 29.91
CA ASN A 151 -17.72 -12.89 29.39
C ASN A 151 -16.50 -13.43 28.62
N ILE A 152 -15.36 -12.72 28.62
CA ILE A 152 -14.14 -13.15 27.88
C ILE A 152 -13.47 -14.42 28.49
N TYR A 153 -13.81 -14.80 29.71
CA TYR A 153 -13.21 -15.96 30.41
C TYR A 153 -14.20 -17.03 30.84
N LYS A 154 -15.35 -17.17 30.16
CA LYS A 154 -16.18 -18.37 30.25
C LYS A 154 -15.99 -19.26 29.04
#